data_AF-A0A7C3A995-F1
#
_entry.id   AF-A0A7C3A995-F1
#
_cell.length_a   1.000
_cell.length_b   1.000
_cell.length_c   1.000
_cell.angle_alpha   90.00
_cell.angle_beta   90.00
_cell.angle_gamma   90.00
#
_symmetry.space_group_name_H-M   'P 1'
#
loop_
_entity.id
_entity.type
_entity.pdbx_description
1 polymer ?
#
loop_
_entity_poly.entity_id
_entity_poly.type
_entity_poly.pdbx_seq_one_letter_code
_entity_poly.pdbx_strand_id
1 'polypeptide(L)'
;DTLHAWLAAFDRAAERLDRPGVVFYIYLKDEPNTEEDYRYVQQWGRAIRQAQSIAKVLVVEQTWTEPGKGGADSAWGDLYGAVDIWCPLFSLHRQDSALQRRALGETVWTYTALCQGPPTPWWHIDYPLLNYRVPAWMAWRDGMKGLLYWGGMSYWNQTDDPWMRPPIYIGRGALQQGRKDILYNGEGSLVYPAHDVGYDGIVPTIRLKALRDAIEDYEYLAILERLGRSVDARSIVQRLTESWFQWNKDPSAYETARAELAAIITR
;
A
#
# COMPACT_ATOMS: atom_id res chain seq x y z
N ASP A 1 27.06 17.75 2.95
CA ASP A 1 28.01 16.66 3.31
C ASP A 1 27.39 15.54 4.12
N THR A 2 26.76 15.79 5.28
CA THR A 2 26.17 14.73 6.12
C THR A 2 25.12 13.86 5.40
N LEU A 3 24.19 14.48 4.66
CA LEU A 3 23.17 13.75 3.88
C LEU A 3 23.81 12.82 2.85
N HIS A 4 24.77 13.32 2.06
CA HIS A 4 25.46 12.51 1.04
C HIS A 4 26.24 11.35 1.66
N ALA A 5 26.92 11.58 2.79
CA ALA A 5 27.63 10.50 3.48
C ALA A 5 26.68 9.40 3.99
N TRP A 6 25.50 9.79 4.47
CA TRP A 6 24.46 8.86 4.91
C TRP A 6 23.86 8.07 3.74
N LEU A 7 23.53 8.72 2.63
CA LEU A 7 23.03 8.05 1.42
C LEU A 7 24.07 7.09 0.82
N ALA A 8 25.34 7.50 0.76
CA ALA A 8 26.43 6.62 0.33
C ALA A 8 26.60 5.38 1.22
N ALA A 9 26.12 5.41 2.48
CA ALA A 9 26.10 4.23 3.32
C ALA A 9 25.05 3.21 2.87
N PHE A 10 23.89 3.65 2.37
CA PHE A 10 22.91 2.76 1.75
C PHE A 10 23.45 2.14 0.46
N ASP A 11 24.15 2.92 -0.36
CA ASP A 11 24.75 2.40 -1.60
C ASP A 11 25.73 1.25 -1.30
N ARG A 12 26.64 1.47 -0.33
CA ARG A 12 27.57 0.42 0.14
C ARG A 12 26.83 -0.77 0.78
N ALA A 13 25.75 -0.53 1.51
CA ALA A 13 24.96 -1.59 2.11
C ALA A 13 24.26 -2.45 1.05
N ALA A 14 23.70 -1.83 0.02
CA ALA A 14 23.07 -2.51 -1.08
C ALA A 14 24.07 -3.33 -1.91
N GLU A 15 25.24 -2.75 -2.20
CA GLU A 15 26.34 -3.46 -2.87
C GLU A 15 26.79 -4.70 -2.09
N ARG A 16 26.98 -4.57 -0.77
CA ARG A 16 27.34 -5.70 0.10
C ARG A 16 26.24 -6.75 0.24
N LEU A 17 24.98 -6.32 0.20
CA LEU A 17 23.86 -7.23 0.29
C LEU A 17 23.73 -8.07 -0.99
N ASP A 18 24.12 -7.51 -2.14
CA ASP A 18 24.11 -8.14 -3.47
C ASP A 18 22.78 -8.87 -3.78
N ARG A 19 21.68 -8.18 -3.46
CA ARG A 19 20.32 -8.66 -3.73
C ARG A 19 19.58 -7.60 -4.55
N PRO A 20 19.64 -7.66 -5.89
CA PRO A 20 19.09 -6.62 -6.77
C PRO A 20 17.57 -6.42 -6.63
N GLY A 21 16.84 -7.39 -6.05
CA GLY A 21 15.41 -7.28 -5.77
C GLY A 21 15.04 -6.55 -4.48
N VAL A 22 16.00 -6.20 -3.62
CA VAL A 22 15.73 -5.50 -2.36
C VAL A 22 15.60 -3.99 -2.63
N VAL A 23 14.43 -3.44 -2.31
CA VAL A 23 14.17 -2.01 -2.42
C VAL A 23 14.63 -1.30 -1.15
N PHE A 24 15.57 -0.37 -1.28
CA PHE A 24 15.94 0.56 -0.22
C PHE A 24 15.13 1.83 -0.38
N TYR A 25 14.44 2.27 0.66
CA TYR A 25 13.70 3.52 0.63
C TYR A 25 13.73 4.25 1.98
N ILE A 26 13.52 5.55 1.89
CA ILE A 26 13.37 6.48 2.99
C ILE A 26 11.89 6.85 3.03
N TYR A 27 11.20 6.45 4.09
CA TYR A 27 9.85 6.89 4.37
C TYR A 27 9.91 8.34 4.87
N LEU A 28 9.84 9.30 3.95
CA LEU A 28 10.27 10.66 4.23
C LEU A 28 9.27 11.43 5.09
N LYS A 29 7.97 11.23 4.83
CA LYS A 29 6.89 11.87 5.56
C LYS A 29 5.65 10.99 5.50
N ASP A 30 4.97 10.91 6.64
CA ASP A 30 3.66 10.28 6.77
C ASP A 30 2.57 11.31 6.45
N GLU A 31 1.71 10.98 5.48
CA GLU A 31 0.54 11.74 5.00
C GLU A 31 0.73 13.27 5.12
N PRO A 32 1.51 13.92 4.23
CA PRO A 32 1.74 15.36 4.33
C PRO A 32 0.42 16.13 4.15
N ASN A 33 -0.12 16.71 5.22
CA ASN A 33 -1.47 17.28 5.24
C ASN A 33 -1.48 18.82 5.34
N THR A 34 -0.30 19.44 5.29
CA THR A 34 -0.12 20.88 5.44
C THR A 34 0.86 21.44 4.41
N GLU A 35 0.83 22.76 4.18
CA GLU A 35 1.84 23.41 3.33
C GLU A 35 3.25 23.17 3.85
N GLU A 36 3.47 23.24 5.17
CA GLU A 36 4.78 22.99 5.78
C GLU A 36 5.30 21.57 5.49
N ASP A 37 4.43 20.57 5.58
CA ASP A 37 4.79 19.19 5.23
C ASP A 37 5.16 19.06 3.75
N TYR A 38 4.40 19.72 2.86
CA TYR A 38 4.71 19.78 1.42
C TYR A 38 6.07 20.44 1.17
N ARG A 39 6.37 21.57 1.83
CA ARG A 39 7.68 22.24 1.71
C ARG A 39 8.80 21.34 2.20
N TYR A 40 8.59 20.62 3.31
CA TYR A 40 9.55 19.67 3.84
C TYR A 40 9.87 18.56 2.83
N VAL A 41 8.84 17.93 2.25
CA VAL A 41 9.02 16.86 1.25
C VAL A 41 9.67 17.41 -0.03
N GLN A 42 9.22 18.58 -0.51
CA GLN A 42 9.82 19.23 -1.68
C GLN A 42 11.31 19.52 -1.47
N GLN A 43 11.70 20.02 -0.30
CA GLN A 43 13.09 20.34 0.01
C GLN A 43 13.94 19.07 0.12
N TRP A 44 13.58 18.16 1.03
CA TRP A 44 14.42 17.02 1.35
C TRP A 44 14.32 15.89 0.32
N GLY A 45 13.13 15.67 -0.24
CA GLY A 45 12.93 14.67 -1.29
C GLY A 45 13.74 15.00 -2.54
N ARG A 46 13.77 16.28 -2.96
CA ARG A 46 14.62 16.71 -4.08
C ARG A 46 16.11 16.54 -3.77
N ALA A 47 16.55 16.93 -2.57
CA ALA A 47 17.94 16.78 -2.17
C ALA A 47 18.39 15.31 -2.17
N ILE A 48 17.54 14.40 -1.68
CA ILE A 48 17.81 12.95 -1.70
C ILE A 48 17.88 12.43 -3.14
N ARG A 49 16.90 12.77 -3.98
CA ARG A 49 16.87 12.31 -5.38
C ARG A 49 18.04 12.84 -6.20
N GLN A 50 18.46 14.08 -5.98
CA GLN A 50 19.63 14.68 -6.64
C GLN A 50 20.94 13.97 -6.29
N ALA A 51 21.02 13.30 -5.13
CA ALA A 51 22.19 12.51 -4.77
C ALA A 51 22.31 11.21 -5.57
N GLN A 52 21.26 10.79 -6.30
CA GLN A 52 21.24 9.60 -7.15
C GLN A 52 21.68 8.30 -6.44
N SER A 53 21.41 8.21 -5.15
CA SER A 53 21.60 6.99 -4.36
C SER A 53 20.58 5.91 -4.74
N ILE A 54 20.88 4.66 -4.37
CA ILE A 54 19.94 3.54 -4.46
C ILE A 54 18.72 3.72 -3.55
N ALA A 55 18.85 4.49 -2.46
CA ALA A 55 17.75 4.78 -1.54
C ALA A 55 16.69 5.68 -2.21
N LYS A 56 15.48 5.14 -2.35
CA LYS A 56 14.32 5.81 -2.94
C LYS A 56 13.57 6.67 -1.92
N VAL A 57 12.92 7.74 -2.36
CA VAL A 57 12.01 8.52 -1.50
C VAL A 57 10.60 7.95 -1.60
N LEU A 58 10.08 7.39 -0.50
CA LEU A 58 8.70 6.97 -0.37
C LEU A 58 7.90 8.00 0.41
N VAL A 59 6.71 8.34 -0.11
CA VAL A 59 5.72 9.17 0.59
C VAL A 59 4.34 8.54 0.39
N VAL A 60 3.59 8.41 1.48
CA VAL A 60 2.16 8.03 1.43
C VAL A 60 1.33 9.24 1.02
N GLU A 61 1.25 9.43 -0.30
CA GLU A 61 0.60 10.58 -0.93
C GLU A 61 0.11 10.18 -2.33
N GLN A 62 -0.96 10.83 -2.79
CA GLN A 62 -1.45 10.67 -4.16
C GLN A 62 -0.61 11.42 -5.19
N THR A 63 -0.71 10.97 -6.42
CA THR A 63 0.02 11.53 -7.57
C THR A 63 -0.63 12.79 -8.16
N TRP A 64 -1.63 13.36 -7.50
CA TRP A 64 -2.40 14.52 -7.95
C TRP A 64 -2.64 15.51 -6.81
N THR A 65 -2.86 16.76 -7.19
CA THR A 65 -3.30 17.84 -6.30
C THR A 65 -4.49 18.56 -6.93
N GLU A 66 -5.35 19.15 -6.11
CA GLU A 66 -6.55 19.85 -6.60
C GLU A 66 -6.86 21.08 -5.74
N PRO A 67 -7.34 22.20 -6.32
CA PRO A 67 -7.63 23.40 -5.53
C PRO A 67 -8.59 23.12 -4.38
N GLY A 68 -8.20 23.50 -3.16
CA GLY A 68 -9.03 23.38 -1.97
C GLY A 68 -9.22 21.95 -1.45
N LYS A 69 -8.47 20.96 -1.96
CA LYS A 69 -8.49 19.60 -1.40
C LYS A 69 -7.56 19.51 -0.19
N GLY A 70 -8.15 19.36 1.00
CA GLY A 70 -7.38 19.04 2.22
C GLY A 70 -6.55 17.78 2.03
N GLY A 71 -5.26 17.86 2.36
CA GLY A 71 -4.28 16.78 2.16
C GLY A 71 -3.61 16.78 0.78
N ALA A 72 -4.08 17.54 -0.21
CA ALA A 72 -3.40 17.71 -1.49
C ALA A 72 -3.85 18.98 -2.23
N ASP A 73 -3.75 20.11 -1.54
CA ASP A 73 -4.16 21.39 -2.11
C ASP A 73 -3.11 21.86 -3.12
N SER A 74 -3.52 22.07 -4.37
CA SER A 74 -2.64 22.61 -5.41
C SER A 74 -2.04 23.98 -5.08
N ALA A 75 -2.60 24.73 -4.12
CA ALA A 75 -2.02 25.98 -3.61
C ALA A 75 -0.63 25.77 -2.97
N TRP A 76 -0.35 24.58 -2.43
CA TRP A 76 0.95 24.22 -1.86
C TRP A 76 1.95 23.77 -2.93
N GLY A 77 1.48 23.58 -4.16
CA GLY A 77 2.19 22.96 -5.28
C GLY A 77 2.11 21.42 -5.24
N ASP A 78 2.90 20.77 -6.10
CA ASP A 78 3.02 19.32 -6.17
C ASP A 78 4.29 18.79 -5.46
N LEU A 79 4.42 17.47 -5.35
CA LEU A 79 5.65 16.80 -4.87
C LEU A 79 6.46 16.18 -6.01
N TYR A 80 6.24 16.63 -7.24
CA TYR A 80 6.91 16.10 -8.42
C TYR A 80 8.40 16.39 -8.38
N GLY A 81 9.20 15.37 -8.77
CA GLY A 81 10.66 15.43 -8.67
C GLY A 81 11.20 15.30 -7.24
N ALA A 82 10.35 15.16 -6.22
CA ALA A 82 10.73 14.91 -4.83
C ALA A 82 10.47 13.46 -4.37
N VAL A 83 9.64 12.70 -5.09
CA VAL A 83 9.18 11.35 -4.70
C VAL A 83 9.57 10.31 -5.76
N ASP A 84 10.11 9.16 -5.33
CA ASP A 84 10.34 7.98 -6.17
C ASP A 84 9.18 6.98 -6.13
N ILE A 85 8.60 6.79 -4.93
CA ILE A 85 7.54 5.83 -4.65
C ILE A 85 6.35 6.57 -4.03
N TRP A 86 5.30 6.71 -4.82
CA TRP A 86 4.01 7.23 -4.36
C TRP A 86 3.20 6.11 -3.74
N CYS A 87 2.52 6.37 -2.63
CA CYS A 87 1.68 5.36 -1.98
C CYS A 87 0.33 5.97 -1.59
N PRO A 88 -0.59 6.19 -2.55
CA PRO A 88 -1.94 6.66 -2.27
C PRO A 88 -2.77 5.64 -1.50
N LEU A 89 -3.75 6.15 -0.73
CA LEU A 89 -4.89 5.36 -0.27
C LEU A 89 -5.63 4.75 -1.46
N PHE A 90 -6.23 3.57 -1.27
CA PHE A 90 -7.10 2.92 -2.26
C PHE A 90 -8.11 3.90 -2.87
N SER A 91 -8.69 4.75 -2.02
CA SER A 91 -9.75 5.69 -2.37
C SER A 91 -9.25 7.00 -3.01
N LEU A 92 -7.95 7.28 -2.94
CA LEU A 92 -7.32 8.48 -3.51
C LEU A 92 -6.51 8.19 -4.78
N HIS A 93 -6.40 6.93 -5.19
CA HIS A 93 -5.76 6.59 -6.47
C HIS A 93 -6.53 7.17 -7.66
N ARG A 94 -5.80 7.83 -8.58
CA ARG A 94 -6.30 8.23 -9.90
C ARG A 94 -5.36 7.65 -10.96
N GLN A 95 -5.89 6.82 -11.84
CA GLN A 95 -5.08 6.07 -12.81
C GLN A 95 -4.32 6.99 -13.77
N ASP A 96 -4.95 8.06 -14.25
CA ASP A 96 -4.34 8.96 -15.24
C ASP A 96 -3.11 9.68 -14.68
N SER A 97 -3.18 10.23 -13.45
CA SER A 97 -2.03 10.88 -12.82
C SER A 97 -0.94 9.85 -12.47
N ALA A 98 -1.32 8.66 -12.02
CA ALA A 98 -0.36 7.58 -11.75
C ALA A 98 0.39 7.14 -13.02
N LEU A 99 -0.28 7.04 -14.16
CA LEU A 99 0.35 6.73 -15.45
C LEU A 99 1.36 7.81 -15.87
N GLN A 100 1.03 9.10 -15.68
CA GLN A 100 1.96 10.20 -15.96
C GLN A 100 3.22 10.10 -15.10
N ARG A 101 3.09 9.79 -13.81
CA ARG A 101 4.25 9.61 -12.91
C ARG A 101 5.09 8.41 -13.29
N ARG A 102 4.45 7.27 -13.59
CA ARG A 102 5.13 6.04 -14.02
C ARG A 102 5.90 6.22 -15.33
N ALA A 103 5.41 7.04 -16.26
CA ALA A 103 6.12 7.36 -17.49
C ALA A 103 7.45 8.10 -17.24
N LEU A 104 7.62 8.73 -16.07
CA LEU A 104 8.86 9.37 -15.63
C LEU A 104 9.78 8.43 -14.82
N GLY A 105 9.45 7.13 -14.75
CA GLY A 105 10.22 6.12 -14.01
C GLY A 105 9.90 6.05 -12.52
N GLU A 106 8.87 6.76 -12.05
CA GLU A 106 8.41 6.68 -10.67
C GLU A 106 7.55 5.42 -10.44
N THR A 107 7.49 4.95 -9.20
CA THR A 107 6.72 3.76 -8.82
C THR A 107 5.48 4.17 -8.02
N VAL A 108 4.41 3.39 -8.16
CA VAL A 108 3.19 3.54 -7.35
C VAL A 108 2.99 2.28 -6.53
N TRP A 109 2.92 2.44 -5.23
CA TRP A 109 2.40 1.49 -4.26
C TRP A 109 0.99 1.95 -3.87
N THR A 110 0.34 1.24 -2.94
CA THR A 110 -0.90 1.72 -2.37
C THR A 110 -1.09 1.19 -0.95
N TYR A 111 -2.01 1.78 -0.19
CA TYR A 111 -2.36 1.31 1.13
C TYR A 111 -3.83 1.57 1.44
N THR A 112 -4.30 1.00 2.53
CA THR A 112 -5.54 1.40 3.19
C THR A 112 -5.26 1.72 4.63
N ALA A 113 -5.98 2.70 5.14
CA ALA A 113 -6.08 2.98 6.56
C ALA A 113 -7.52 3.36 6.90
N LEU A 114 -7.97 2.85 8.03
CA LEU A 114 -9.28 3.06 8.61
C LEU A 114 -10.35 2.71 7.57
N CYS A 115 -11.31 3.62 7.44
CA CYS A 115 -12.23 3.66 6.33
C CYS A 115 -12.15 5.04 5.64
N GLN A 116 -10.93 5.48 5.29
CA GLN A 116 -10.71 6.81 4.72
C GLN A 116 -11.22 6.91 3.27
N GLY A 117 -11.90 8.02 2.98
CA GLY A 117 -12.47 8.33 1.65
C GLY A 117 -13.74 7.54 1.33
N PRO A 118 -14.16 7.52 0.04
CA PRO A 118 -15.26 6.68 -0.42
C PRO A 118 -15.01 5.18 -0.16
N PRO A 119 -16.07 4.35 -0.06
CA PRO A 119 -15.94 2.91 0.18
C PRO A 119 -15.06 2.18 -0.85
N THR A 120 -13.99 1.58 -0.36
CA THR A 120 -13.08 0.67 -1.08
C THR A 120 -13.01 -0.66 -0.31
N PRO A 121 -12.17 -1.65 -0.71
CA PRO A 121 -11.99 -2.87 0.07
C PRO A 121 -11.25 -2.59 1.40
N TRP A 122 -11.91 -1.95 2.37
CA TRP A 122 -11.34 -1.61 3.66
C TRP A 122 -11.00 -2.84 4.51
N TRP A 123 -10.04 -2.66 5.40
CA TRP A 123 -9.41 -3.74 6.15
C TRP A 123 -9.69 -3.62 7.63
N HIS A 124 -10.77 -4.24 8.10
CA HIS A 124 -10.98 -4.47 9.53
C HIS A 124 -11.37 -5.94 9.76
N ILE A 125 -11.46 -6.33 11.02
CA ILE A 125 -11.92 -7.68 11.42
C ILE A 125 -13.34 -7.94 10.92
N ASP A 126 -14.21 -6.93 10.93
CA ASP A 126 -15.63 -7.10 10.59
C ASP A 126 -15.93 -6.96 9.09
N TYR A 127 -14.92 -6.66 8.27
CA TYR A 127 -15.09 -6.61 6.82
C TYR A 127 -14.91 -8.00 6.19
N PRO A 128 -15.53 -8.25 5.02
CA PRO A 128 -15.36 -9.51 4.30
C PRO A 128 -13.88 -9.84 4.10
N LEU A 129 -13.49 -11.09 4.36
CA LEU A 129 -12.10 -11.55 4.19
C LEU A 129 -11.56 -11.28 2.77
N LEU A 130 -12.45 -11.31 1.78
CA LEU A 130 -12.14 -10.98 0.38
C LEU A 130 -11.50 -9.60 0.22
N ASN A 131 -11.79 -8.63 1.09
CA ASN A 131 -11.18 -7.29 1.03
C ASN A 131 -9.66 -7.30 1.18
N TYR A 132 -9.07 -8.32 1.80
CA TYR A 132 -7.61 -8.50 1.89
C TYR A 132 -7.01 -9.09 0.62
N ARG A 133 -7.83 -9.64 -0.27
CA ARG A 133 -7.42 -10.29 -1.52
C ARG A 133 -7.55 -9.39 -2.75
N VAL A 134 -8.68 -8.72 -2.91
CA VAL A 134 -8.98 -7.92 -4.11
C VAL A 134 -7.96 -6.81 -4.41
N PRO A 135 -7.39 -6.08 -3.41
CA PRO A 135 -6.45 -4.99 -3.69
C PRO A 135 -5.24 -5.40 -4.52
N ALA A 136 -4.75 -6.65 -4.42
CA ALA A 136 -3.64 -7.12 -5.24
C ALA A 136 -4.01 -7.21 -6.73
N TRP A 137 -5.23 -7.63 -7.05
CA TRP A 137 -5.73 -7.68 -8.42
C TRP A 137 -5.93 -6.28 -9.00
N MET A 138 -6.49 -5.36 -8.22
CA MET A 138 -6.63 -3.94 -8.58
C MET A 138 -5.26 -3.28 -8.77
N ALA A 139 -4.32 -3.55 -7.87
CA ALA A 139 -2.95 -3.05 -7.93
C ALA A 139 -2.24 -3.52 -9.20
N TRP A 140 -2.36 -4.81 -9.57
CA TRP A 140 -1.78 -5.31 -10.81
C TRP A 140 -2.40 -4.64 -12.05
N ARG A 141 -3.74 -4.53 -12.09
CA ARG A 141 -4.48 -3.85 -13.19
C ARG A 141 -3.94 -2.45 -13.44
N ASP A 142 -3.70 -1.71 -12.36
CA ASP A 142 -3.30 -0.30 -12.39
C ASP A 142 -1.77 -0.14 -12.49
N GLY A 143 -1.04 -1.26 -12.47
CA GLY A 143 0.41 -1.37 -12.55
C GLY A 143 1.16 -0.83 -11.33
N MET A 144 0.51 -0.89 -10.17
CA MET A 144 1.13 -0.66 -8.87
C MET A 144 2.03 -1.83 -8.50
N LYS A 145 3.16 -1.54 -7.83
CA LYS A 145 4.25 -2.50 -7.56
C LYS A 145 4.48 -2.77 -6.07
N GLY A 146 3.59 -2.28 -5.20
CA GLY A 146 3.69 -2.52 -3.78
C GLY A 146 2.41 -2.19 -3.02
N LEU A 147 2.32 -2.77 -1.84
CA LEU A 147 1.22 -2.61 -0.90
C LEU A 147 1.81 -2.32 0.47
N LEU A 148 1.34 -1.26 1.11
CA LEU A 148 1.73 -0.88 2.46
C LEU A 148 0.55 -1.11 3.41
N TYR A 149 0.87 -1.48 4.65
CA TYR A 149 -0.08 -1.44 5.75
C TYR A 149 0.59 -0.86 6.99
N TRP A 150 -0.13 0.01 7.71
CA TRP A 150 0.42 0.70 8.86
C TRP A 150 0.41 -0.18 10.11
N GLY A 151 1.03 0.30 11.19
CA GLY A 151 0.98 -0.37 12.49
C GLY A 151 1.91 -1.58 12.63
N GLY A 152 2.77 -1.86 11.65
CA GLY A 152 3.73 -2.96 11.72
C GLY A 152 3.07 -4.33 11.89
N MET A 153 1.81 -4.46 11.44
CA MET A 153 0.98 -5.67 11.53
C MET A 153 0.64 -6.15 12.95
N SER A 154 1.04 -5.43 14.00
CA SER A 154 0.90 -5.83 15.41
C SER A 154 0.55 -4.65 16.32
N TYR A 155 -0.14 -3.65 15.78
CA TYR A 155 -0.57 -2.48 16.53
C TYR A 155 -1.71 -2.81 17.51
N TRP A 156 -1.33 -3.22 18.72
CA TRP A 156 -2.24 -3.55 19.82
C TRP A 156 -2.17 -2.55 20.98
N ASN A 157 -1.50 -1.42 20.80
CA ASN A 157 -1.16 -0.47 21.87
C ASN A 157 -2.36 0.22 22.56
N GLN A 158 -3.58 0.03 22.06
CA GLN A 158 -4.81 0.64 22.60
C GLN A 158 -5.74 -0.40 23.26
N THR A 159 -5.27 -1.64 23.44
CA THR A 159 -5.98 -2.68 24.19
C THR A 159 -4.99 -3.46 25.07
N ASP A 160 -5.38 -3.77 26.30
CA ASP A 160 -4.59 -4.62 27.20
C ASP A 160 -4.81 -6.12 26.94
N ASP A 161 -5.83 -6.45 26.14
CA ASP A 161 -6.19 -7.84 25.82
C ASP A 161 -6.61 -7.91 24.35
N PRO A 162 -5.66 -8.15 23.43
CA PRO A 162 -5.96 -8.18 22.00
C PRO A 162 -6.86 -9.37 21.63
N TRP A 163 -6.85 -10.45 22.42
CA TRP A 163 -7.58 -11.68 22.14
C TRP A 163 -9.07 -11.58 22.45
N MET A 164 -9.42 -10.94 23.56
CA MET A 164 -10.81 -10.91 24.04
C MET A 164 -11.47 -9.54 23.89
N ARG A 165 -10.69 -8.46 23.79
CA ARG A 165 -11.24 -7.11 23.61
C ARG A 165 -11.03 -6.70 22.15
N PRO A 166 -12.10 -6.66 21.33
CA PRO A 166 -11.97 -6.35 19.92
C PRO A 166 -11.24 -5.01 19.77
N PRO A 167 -10.12 -4.99 19.03
CA PRO A 167 -9.16 -3.89 18.97
C PRO A 167 -9.80 -2.55 18.65
N ILE A 168 -9.57 -1.60 19.54
CA ILE A 168 -10.02 -0.24 19.39
C ILE A 168 -8.84 0.56 18.85
N TYR A 169 -8.82 0.89 17.56
CA TYR A 169 -8.19 2.14 17.16
C TYR A 169 -9.24 3.24 17.22
N ILE A 170 -9.10 4.16 18.17
CA ILE A 170 -9.83 5.42 18.17
C ILE A 170 -8.98 6.38 17.37
N GLY A 171 -9.55 6.95 16.31
CA GLY A 171 -8.87 7.91 15.43
C GLY A 171 -8.50 9.23 16.12
N ARG A 172 -7.60 9.20 17.13
CA ARG A 172 -6.99 10.32 17.88
C ARG A 172 -7.91 11.55 18.12
N GLY A 173 -9.21 11.35 18.33
CA GLY A 173 -10.20 12.43 18.44
C GLY A 173 -10.45 13.25 17.16
N ALA A 174 -9.80 12.90 16.05
CA ALA A 174 -10.02 13.49 14.74
C ALA A 174 -11.39 13.08 14.17
N LEU A 175 -11.99 13.97 13.39
CA LEU A 175 -13.21 13.65 12.66
C LEU A 175 -12.87 12.64 11.56
N GLN A 176 -13.50 11.48 11.63
CA GLN A 176 -13.42 10.45 10.61
C GLN A 176 -14.83 10.18 10.09
N GLN A 177 -15.04 10.21 8.77
CA GLN A 177 -16.38 10.03 8.17
C GLN A 177 -17.48 10.90 8.82
N GLY A 178 -17.14 12.12 9.23
CA GLY A 178 -18.08 13.05 9.89
C GLY A 178 -18.43 12.71 11.34
N ARG A 179 -17.78 11.71 11.96
CA ARG A 179 -17.98 11.36 13.38
C ARG A 179 -16.66 11.39 14.14
N LYS A 180 -16.73 11.65 15.43
CA LYS A 180 -15.61 11.41 16.36
C LYS A 180 -15.70 9.99 16.92
N ASP A 181 -14.57 9.50 17.42
CA ASP A 181 -14.49 8.26 18.20
C ASP A 181 -15.01 7.02 17.46
N ILE A 182 -14.83 6.98 16.13
CA ILE A 182 -15.08 5.77 15.36
C ILE A 182 -14.09 4.70 15.79
N LEU A 183 -14.62 3.51 16.09
CA LEU A 183 -13.85 2.31 16.41
C LEU A 183 -13.51 1.58 15.12
N TYR A 184 -12.22 1.27 14.96
CA TYR A 184 -11.68 0.55 13.81
C TYR A 184 -11.10 -0.78 14.26
N ASN A 185 -11.91 -1.83 14.10
CA ASN A 185 -11.62 -3.15 14.65
C ASN A 185 -10.45 -3.83 13.93
N GLY A 186 -9.32 -3.92 14.62
CA GLY A 186 -8.15 -4.73 14.22
C GLY A 186 -7.28 -4.03 13.23
N GLU A 187 -7.40 -2.72 13.23
CA GLU A 187 -6.66 -1.85 12.38
C GLU A 187 -5.19 -1.77 12.81
N GLY A 188 -4.29 -1.73 11.82
CA GLY A 188 -2.84 -1.81 12.00
C GLY A 188 -2.35 -3.21 12.43
N SER A 189 -3.24 -4.20 12.48
CA SER A 189 -2.99 -5.50 13.10
C SER A 189 -3.46 -6.69 12.27
N LEU A 190 -2.52 -7.56 11.90
CA LEU A 190 -2.72 -8.80 11.15
C LEU A 190 -2.15 -10.04 11.86
N VAL A 191 -1.51 -9.86 13.01
CA VAL A 191 -0.99 -10.95 13.86
C VAL A 191 -1.32 -10.67 15.33
N TYR A 192 -1.52 -11.73 16.10
CA TYR A 192 -1.73 -11.65 17.55
C TYR A 192 -0.45 -12.07 18.30
N PRO A 193 -0.21 -11.55 19.51
CA PRO A 193 0.90 -12.01 20.34
C PRO A 193 0.65 -13.45 20.80
N ALA A 194 1.60 -14.35 20.58
CA ALA A 194 1.39 -15.79 20.79
C ALA A 194 1.46 -16.26 22.26
N HIS A 195 2.02 -15.44 23.16
CA HIS A 195 2.25 -15.82 24.55
C HIS A 195 0.95 -16.21 25.28
N ASP A 196 -0.15 -15.53 24.97
CA ASP A 196 -1.49 -15.83 25.50
C ASP A 196 -2.03 -17.21 25.09
N VAL A 197 -1.45 -17.81 24.04
CA VAL A 197 -1.80 -19.14 23.54
C VAL A 197 -0.65 -20.14 23.68
N GLY A 198 0.33 -19.83 24.53
CA GLY A 198 1.30 -20.81 25.05
C GLY A 198 2.62 -20.95 24.27
N TYR A 199 3.00 -19.98 23.43
CA TYR A 199 4.32 -19.97 22.80
C TYR A 199 4.85 -18.56 22.51
N ASP A 200 6.18 -18.44 22.34
CA ASP A 200 6.81 -17.17 21.99
C ASP A 200 6.62 -16.82 20.51
N GLY A 201 6.34 -15.55 20.22
CA GLY A 201 6.22 -15.03 18.86
C GLY A 201 4.82 -14.53 18.52
N ILE A 202 4.36 -14.86 17.31
CA ILE A 202 3.13 -14.31 16.74
C ILE A 202 2.21 -15.41 16.20
N VAL A 203 0.90 -15.19 16.32
CA VAL A 203 -0.15 -16.02 15.71
C VAL A 203 -0.68 -15.28 14.47
N PRO A 204 -0.55 -15.84 13.26
CA PRO A 204 -1.05 -15.19 12.05
C PRO A 204 -2.58 -15.27 11.99
N THR A 205 -3.22 -14.18 11.57
CA THR A 205 -4.68 -14.16 11.34
C THR A 205 -5.06 -14.79 10.01
N ILE A 206 -6.33 -15.18 9.86
CA ILE A 206 -6.90 -15.54 8.55
C ILE A 206 -6.78 -14.40 7.54
N ARG A 207 -6.80 -13.14 8.00
CA ARG A 207 -6.64 -11.93 7.18
C ARG A 207 -5.23 -11.84 6.59
N LEU A 208 -4.21 -12.17 7.39
CA LEU A 208 -2.84 -12.28 6.90
C LEU A 208 -2.67 -13.41 5.88
N LYS A 209 -3.35 -14.55 6.09
CA LYS A 209 -3.32 -15.64 5.11
C LYS A 209 -4.00 -15.25 3.80
N ALA A 210 -5.15 -14.57 3.86
CA ALA A 210 -5.81 -14.02 2.68
C ALA A 210 -4.95 -12.98 1.95
N LEU A 211 -4.23 -12.12 2.69
CA LEU A 211 -3.30 -11.16 2.12
C LEU A 211 -2.10 -11.84 1.45
N ARG A 212 -1.52 -12.88 2.07
CA ARG A 212 -0.49 -13.71 1.43
C ARG A 212 -1.00 -14.29 0.13
N ASP A 213 -2.21 -14.86 0.13
CA ASP A 213 -2.83 -15.43 -1.05
C ASP A 213 -3.02 -14.33 -2.14
N ALA A 214 -3.37 -13.10 -1.76
CA ALA A 214 -3.43 -11.97 -2.67
C ALA A 214 -2.09 -11.67 -3.35
N ILE A 215 -0.99 -11.73 -2.61
CA ILE A 215 0.36 -11.50 -3.13
C ILE A 215 0.75 -12.64 -4.09
N GLU A 216 0.38 -13.88 -3.79
CA GLU A 216 0.56 -15.01 -4.70
C GLU A 216 -0.26 -14.85 -6.00
N ASP A 217 -1.50 -14.33 -5.92
CA ASP A 217 -2.30 -13.98 -7.11
C ASP A 217 -1.61 -12.92 -7.98
N TYR A 218 -1.05 -11.89 -7.35
CA TYR A 218 -0.28 -10.86 -8.05
C TYR A 218 0.89 -11.48 -8.82
N GLU A 219 1.61 -12.42 -8.21
CA GLU A 219 2.74 -13.08 -8.87
C GLU A 219 2.30 -13.95 -10.06
N TYR A 220 1.12 -14.57 -10.02
CA TYR A 220 0.60 -15.30 -11.21
C TYR A 220 0.41 -14.33 -12.38
N LEU A 221 -0.16 -13.16 -12.11
CA LEU A 221 -0.32 -12.11 -13.10
C LEU A 221 1.04 -11.58 -13.60
N ALA A 222 2.01 -11.41 -12.70
CA ALA A 222 3.37 -10.98 -13.05
C ALA A 222 4.13 -12.03 -13.88
N ILE A 223 3.95 -13.33 -13.60
CA ILE A 223 4.51 -14.42 -14.40
C ILE A 223 3.93 -14.38 -15.82
N LEU A 224 2.61 -14.25 -15.96
CA LEU A 224 1.98 -14.12 -17.27
C LEU A 224 2.47 -12.89 -18.04
N GLU A 225 2.68 -11.75 -17.35
CA GLU A 225 3.30 -10.57 -17.96
C GLU A 225 4.70 -10.88 -18.52
N ARG A 226 5.56 -11.57 -17.73
CA ARG A 226 6.91 -12.00 -18.16
C ARG A 226 6.87 -12.99 -19.32
N LEU A 227 5.82 -13.81 -19.44
CA LEU A 227 5.59 -14.74 -20.54
C LEU A 227 4.96 -14.08 -21.79
N GLY A 228 4.75 -12.76 -21.78
CA GLY A 228 4.11 -12.05 -22.91
C GLY A 228 2.60 -12.29 -23.01
N ARG A 229 1.96 -12.77 -21.95
CA ARG A 229 0.54 -13.13 -21.85
C ARG A 229 -0.29 -12.09 -21.09
N SER A 230 0.15 -10.83 -21.08
CA SER A 230 -0.52 -9.75 -20.36
C SER A 230 -1.96 -9.49 -20.84
N VAL A 231 -2.27 -9.81 -22.11
CA VAL A 231 -3.63 -9.68 -22.66
C VAL A 231 -4.59 -10.66 -21.97
N ASP A 232 -4.17 -11.91 -21.79
CA ASP A 232 -4.98 -12.92 -21.11
C ASP A 232 -5.18 -12.57 -19.63
N ALA A 233 -4.08 -12.21 -18.94
CA ALA A 233 -4.13 -11.76 -17.56
C ALA A 233 -5.09 -10.57 -17.36
N ARG A 234 -5.03 -9.58 -18.26
CA ARG A 234 -5.91 -8.41 -18.23
C ARG A 234 -7.37 -8.78 -18.44
N SER A 235 -7.67 -9.66 -19.41
CA SER A 235 -9.04 -10.14 -19.66
C SER A 235 -9.65 -10.80 -18.41
N ILE A 236 -8.85 -11.59 -17.68
CA ILE A 236 -9.28 -12.24 -16.43
C ILE A 236 -9.53 -11.20 -15.33
N VAL A 237 -8.58 -10.29 -15.10
CA VAL A 237 -8.66 -9.26 -14.04
C VAL A 237 -9.84 -8.30 -14.25
N GLN A 238 -10.13 -7.93 -15.51
CA GLN A 238 -11.22 -7.00 -15.85
C GLN A 238 -12.61 -7.55 -15.53
N ARG A 239 -12.79 -8.88 -15.48
CA ARG A 239 -14.05 -9.51 -15.04
C ARG A 239 -14.29 -9.39 -13.53
N LEU A 240 -13.24 -9.14 -12.76
CA LEU A 240 -13.29 -9.11 -11.31
C LEU A 240 -13.26 -7.68 -10.76
N THR A 241 -12.49 -6.80 -11.38
CA THR A 241 -12.18 -5.48 -10.81
C THR A 241 -12.32 -4.38 -11.87
N GLU A 242 -13.43 -3.64 -11.83
CA GLU A 242 -13.67 -2.51 -12.74
C GLU A 242 -12.93 -1.26 -12.28
N SER A 243 -12.99 -0.96 -10.98
CA SER A 243 -12.26 0.14 -10.35
C SER A 243 -11.91 -0.22 -8.90
N TRP A 244 -11.33 0.71 -8.15
CA TRP A 244 -11.16 0.56 -6.69
C TRP A 244 -12.49 0.65 -5.91
N PHE A 245 -13.55 1.12 -6.56
CA PHE A 245 -14.87 1.31 -5.97
C PHE A 245 -15.87 0.25 -6.40
N GLN A 246 -15.60 -0.45 -7.50
CA GLN A 246 -16.48 -1.46 -8.09
C GLN A 246 -15.70 -2.74 -8.41
N TRP A 247 -16.09 -3.82 -7.73
CA TRP A 247 -15.47 -5.13 -7.87
C TRP A 247 -16.45 -6.26 -7.57
N ASN A 248 -16.18 -7.43 -8.11
CA ASN A 248 -16.93 -8.65 -7.85
C ASN A 248 -16.77 -9.05 -6.37
N LYS A 249 -17.89 -9.28 -5.69
CA LYS A 249 -17.95 -9.60 -4.25
C LYS A 249 -17.99 -11.10 -3.96
N ASP A 250 -18.06 -11.93 -4.99
CA ASP A 250 -18.06 -13.40 -4.87
C ASP A 250 -16.62 -13.91 -4.73
N PRO A 251 -16.24 -14.49 -3.57
CA PRO A 251 -14.90 -15.03 -3.39
C PRO A 251 -14.57 -16.17 -4.37
N SER A 252 -15.56 -16.96 -4.79
CA SER A 252 -15.36 -18.10 -5.69
C SER A 252 -14.87 -17.66 -7.07
N ALA A 253 -15.29 -16.48 -7.53
CA ALA A 253 -14.84 -15.90 -8.79
C ALA A 253 -13.32 -15.68 -8.84
N TYR A 254 -12.70 -15.31 -7.70
CA TYR A 254 -11.25 -15.13 -7.61
C TYR A 254 -10.49 -16.45 -7.57
N GLU A 255 -11.06 -17.50 -6.97
CA GLU A 255 -10.46 -18.85 -7.05
C GLU A 255 -10.54 -19.42 -8.47
N THR A 256 -11.67 -19.25 -9.15
CA THR A 256 -11.80 -19.63 -10.56
C THR A 256 -10.79 -18.89 -11.43
N ALA A 257 -10.64 -17.57 -11.23
CA ALA A 257 -9.65 -16.77 -11.95
C ALA A 257 -8.21 -17.22 -11.64
N ARG A 258 -7.85 -17.45 -10.37
CA ARG A 258 -6.54 -17.99 -9.99
C ARG A 258 -6.24 -19.29 -10.73
N ALA A 259 -7.19 -20.23 -10.76
CA ALA A 259 -7.02 -21.51 -11.45
C ALA A 259 -6.84 -21.34 -12.96
N GLU A 260 -7.57 -20.39 -13.57
CA GLU A 260 -7.43 -20.04 -14.98
C GLU A 260 -6.03 -19.46 -15.29
N LEU A 261 -5.53 -18.53 -14.47
CA LEU A 261 -4.17 -18.00 -14.60
C LEU A 261 -3.14 -19.13 -14.51
N ALA A 262 -3.28 -20.02 -13.52
CA ALA A 262 -2.40 -21.17 -13.33
C ALA A 262 -2.33 -22.05 -14.59
N ALA A 263 -3.50 -22.38 -15.15
CA ALA A 263 -3.60 -23.22 -16.33
C ALA A 263 -2.95 -22.58 -17.57
N ILE A 264 -2.95 -21.24 -17.67
CA ILE A 264 -2.27 -20.52 -18.75
C ILE A 264 -0.75 -20.53 -18.54
N ILE A 265 -0.28 -20.36 -17.30
CA ILE A 265 1.15 -20.38 -16.95
C ILE A 265 1.79 -21.73 -17.30
N THR A 266 1.06 -22.84 -17.11
CA THR A 266 1.58 -24.20 -17.31
C THR A 266 1.49 -24.72 -18.75
N ARG A 267 0.98 -23.93 -19.69
CA ARG A 267 0.90 -24.29 -21.12
C ARG A 267 2.12 -23.79 -21.88
#